data_AF-A0AAU3DNX1-F1
#
_entry.id   AF-A0AAU3DNX1-F1
#
_cell.length_a   1.000
_cell.length_b   1.000
_cell.length_c   1.000
_cell.angle_alpha   90.00
_cell.angle_beta   90.00
_cell.angle_gamma   90.00
#
_symmetry.space_group_name_H-M   'P 1'
#
loop_
_entity.id
_entity.type
_entity.pdbx_description
1 polymer ?
#
loop_
_entity_poly.entity_id
_entity_poly.type
_entity_poly.pdbx_seq_one_letter_code
_entity_poly.pdbx_strand_id
1 'polypeptide(L)'
;MRVPSVIGRPAVVATCAVLLVLVVVGLAYWQATAGPKVDDGARIYCLSAEHRAGLAEAAVALDLAEPGPSADRLTWRTGLGDVEQWRAARRADFDRACLGLLAAGRQGGSSGGNSSPWSTVAPSLVLAAASAVLAAWFSGRQATAGVRRAEADSLRTAGREYRRAAEALLRELEQARPGLPPDDDEVRKSQLELVNRLNAVADARRGWELPRRLSAALDQNPVGSRAVPAGRDPERRAEWFGGQRDALSQLATEVEQVAQAVQHSGLLPGRPPAGVR
;
A
#
# COMPACT_ATOMS: atom_id res chain seq x y z
N MET A 1 25.00 17.50 -16.71
CA MET A 1 23.79 16.65 -16.59
C MET A 1 24.16 15.42 -15.77
N ARG A 2 23.75 15.36 -14.50
CA ARG A 2 23.92 14.20 -13.62
C ARG A 2 22.54 13.73 -13.20
N VAL A 3 22.17 12.52 -13.60
CA VAL A 3 20.90 11.88 -13.20
C VAL A 3 21.08 11.35 -11.78
N PRO A 4 20.31 11.82 -10.78
CA PRO A 4 20.38 11.25 -9.44
C PRO A 4 19.57 9.96 -9.40
N SER A 5 20.22 8.83 -9.66
CA SER A 5 19.71 7.49 -9.38
C SER A 5 19.87 7.18 -7.88
N VAL A 6 19.02 7.81 -7.05
CA VAL A 6 18.85 7.43 -5.64
C VAL A 6 17.46 6.84 -5.46
N ILE A 7 17.19 5.74 -6.19
CA ILE A 7 16.20 4.79 -5.70
C ILE A 7 16.86 4.16 -4.48
N GLY A 8 16.44 4.59 -3.30
CA GLY A 8 17.06 4.22 -2.03
C GLY A 8 17.22 2.71 -1.94
N ARG A 9 18.43 2.27 -1.60
CA ARG A 9 18.76 0.90 -1.18
C ARG A 9 17.65 0.18 -0.39
N PRO A 10 16.90 0.81 0.55
CA PRO A 10 15.80 0.13 1.23
C PRO A 10 14.63 -0.27 0.32
N ALA A 11 14.30 0.50 -0.72
CA ALA A 11 13.20 0.18 -1.64
C ALA A 11 13.53 -1.06 -2.50
N VAL A 12 14.79 -1.18 -2.92
CA VAL A 12 15.27 -2.35 -3.69
C VAL A 12 15.22 -3.61 -2.82
N VAL A 13 15.69 -3.54 -1.56
CA VAL A 13 15.66 -4.67 -0.62
C VAL A 13 14.22 -5.12 -0.33
N ALA A 14 13.30 -4.18 -0.11
CA ALA A 14 11.90 -4.50 0.13
C ALA A 14 11.24 -5.18 -1.08
N THR A 15 11.58 -4.75 -2.30
CA THR A 15 11.02 -5.32 -3.53
C THR A 15 11.57 -6.73 -3.78
N CYS A 16 12.86 -6.95 -3.53
CA CYS A 16 13.47 -8.28 -3.59
C CYS A 16 12.85 -9.24 -2.58
N ALA A 17 12.61 -8.79 -1.33
CA ALA A 17 12.00 -9.64 -0.30
C ALA A 17 10.56 -10.06 -0.69
N VAL A 18 9.74 -9.14 -1.20
CA VAL A 18 8.37 -9.45 -1.66
C VAL A 18 8.39 -10.41 -2.84
N LEU A 19 9.27 -10.20 -3.82
CA LEU A 19 9.44 -11.12 -4.95
C LEU A 19 9.84 -12.51 -4.49
N LEU A 20 10.77 -12.60 -3.53
CA LEU A 20 11.23 -13.89 -3.00
C LEU A 20 10.10 -14.64 -2.28
N VAL A 21 9.27 -13.93 -1.49
CA VAL A 21 8.07 -14.52 -0.87
C VAL A 21 7.07 -15.00 -1.94
N LEU A 22 6.80 -14.20 -2.97
CA LEU A 22 5.89 -14.58 -4.06
C LEU A 22 6.41 -15.81 -4.83
N VAL A 23 7.72 -15.89 -5.08
CA VAL A 23 8.34 -17.04 -5.72
C VAL A 23 8.20 -18.29 -4.86
N VAL A 24 8.48 -18.20 -3.56
CA VAL A 24 8.36 -19.34 -2.64
C VAL A 24 6.91 -19.82 -2.53
N VAL A 25 5.95 -18.90 -2.42
CA VAL A 25 4.51 -19.24 -2.38
C VAL A 25 4.06 -19.86 -3.71
N GLY A 26 4.51 -19.29 -4.83
CA GLY A 26 4.23 -19.83 -6.17
C GLY A 26 4.82 -21.23 -6.37
N LEU A 27 6.03 -21.48 -5.88
CA LEU A 27 6.68 -22.78 -5.96
C LEU A 27 5.96 -23.82 -5.10
N ALA A 28 5.58 -23.45 -3.87
CA ALA A 28 4.82 -24.32 -2.97
C ALA A 28 3.43 -24.66 -3.54
N TYR A 29 2.75 -23.67 -4.12
CA TYR A 29 1.47 -23.89 -4.81
C TYR A 29 1.63 -24.78 -6.04
N TRP A 30 2.69 -24.59 -6.83
CA TRP A 30 2.98 -25.44 -7.98
C TRP A 30 3.31 -26.87 -7.57
N GLN A 31 4.06 -27.07 -6.49
CA GLN A 31 4.33 -28.41 -5.94
C GLN A 31 3.07 -29.08 -5.39
N ALA A 32 2.16 -28.32 -4.78
CA ALA A 32 0.89 -28.85 -4.29
C ALA A 32 -0.10 -29.20 -5.42
N THR A 33 0.00 -28.53 -6.57
CA THR A 33 -0.89 -28.74 -7.73
C THR A 33 -0.30 -29.65 -8.80
N ALA A 34 1.03 -29.84 -8.82
CA ALA A 34 1.68 -30.89 -9.58
C ALA A 34 1.28 -32.23 -8.95
N GLY A 35 0.21 -32.83 -9.49
CA GLY A 35 -0.33 -34.09 -9.00
C GLY A 35 0.78 -35.12 -8.75
N PRO A 36 0.83 -35.74 -7.56
CA PRO A 36 1.90 -36.68 -7.22
C PRO A 36 1.95 -37.80 -8.25
N LYS A 37 3.11 -37.99 -8.88
CA LYS A 37 3.33 -39.06 -9.86
C LYS A 37 3.64 -40.35 -9.12
N VAL A 38 2.96 -41.41 -9.49
CA VAL A 38 3.27 -42.77 -9.03
C VAL A 38 4.54 -43.24 -9.74
N ASP A 39 5.58 -43.56 -8.97
CA ASP A 39 6.80 -44.20 -9.47
C ASP A 39 6.48 -45.59 -10.05
N ASP A 40 7.28 -46.06 -11.00
CA ASP A 40 6.98 -47.29 -11.75
C ASP A 40 6.92 -48.52 -10.84
N GLY A 41 7.70 -48.56 -9.76
CA GLY A 41 7.63 -49.61 -8.74
C GLY A 41 6.29 -49.64 -7.98
N ALA A 42 5.77 -48.46 -7.62
CA ALA A 42 4.45 -48.33 -6.98
C ALA A 42 3.32 -48.72 -7.94
N ARG A 43 3.47 -48.44 -9.24
CA ARG A 43 2.52 -48.88 -10.26
C ARG A 43 2.47 -50.40 -10.38
N ILE A 44 3.62 -51.07 -10.36
CA ILE A 44 3.70 -52.54 -10.40
C ILE A 44 3.04 -53.13 -9.13
N TYR A 45 3.33 -52.56 -7.96
CA TYR A 45 2.73 -52.97 -6.69
C TYR A 45 1.20 -52.88 -6.72
N CYS A 46 0.64 -51.73 -7.12
CA CYS A 46 -0.81 -51.52 -7.19
C CYS A 46 -1.52 -52.41 -8.24
N LEU A 47 -0.79 -52.97 -9.21
CA LEU A 47 -1.33 -53.87 -10.25
C LEU A 47 -1.11 -55.35 -9.95
N SER A 48 -0.40 -55.68 -8.87
CA SER A 48 -0.23 -57.07 -8.43
C SER A 48 -1.58 -57.68 -8.04
N ALA A 49 -1.75 -58.99 -8.27
CA ALA A 49 -3.02 -59.67 -8.02
C ALA A 49 -3.54 -59.49 -6.59
N GLU A 50 -2.63 -59.38 -5.62
CA GLU A 50 -2.94 -59.18 -4.20
C GLU A 50 -3.52 -57.79 -3.89
N HIS A 51 -3.22 -56.77 -4.69
CA HIS A 51 -3.59 -55.37 -4.39
C HIS A 51 -4.66 -54.78 -5.33
N ARG A 52 -5.10 -55.53 -6.35
CA ARG A 52 -6.12 -55.07 -7.30
C ARG A 52 -7.46 -54.77 -6.63
N ALA A 53 -7.90 -55.63 -5.72
CA ALA A 53 -9.15 -55.43 -4.97
C ALA A 53 -9.10 -54.15 -4.13
N GLY A 54 -8.02 -53.96 -3.35
CA GLY A 54 -7.82 -52.74 -2.56
C GLY A 54 -7.69 -51.48 -3.42
N LEU A 55 -7.12 -51.59 -4.62
CA LEU A 55 -7.05 -50.46 -5.55
C LEU A 55 -8.43 -50.08 -6.10
N ALA A 56 -9.26 -51.06 -6.44
CA ALA A 56 -10.64 -50.84 -6.86
C ALA A 56 -11.47 -50.19 -5.74
N GLU A 57 -11.33 -50.68 -4.50
CA GLU A 57 -11.96 -50.09 -3.32
C GLU A 57 -11.50 -48.64 -3.08
N ALA A 58 -10.21 -48.36 -3.19
CA ALA A 58 -9.67 -47.01 -3.07
C ALA A 58 -10.19 -46.07 -4.17
N ALA A 59 -10.35 -46.56 -5.40
CA ALA A 59 -10.91 -45.79 -6.50
C ALA A 59 -12.38 -45.43 -6.26
N VAL A 60 -13.17 -46.37 -5.71
CA VAL A 60 -14.57 -46.13 -5.32
C VAL A 60 -14.67 -45.19 -4.14
N ALA A 61 -13.85 -45.39 -3.10
CA ALA A 61 -13.86 -44.53 -1.90
C ALA A 61 -13.46 -43.08 -2.20
N LEU A 62 -12.62 -42.85 -3.22
CA LEU A 62 -12.23 -41.52 -3.69
C LEU A 62 -13.18 -40.93 -4.74
N ASP A 63 -14.29 -41.59 -5.05
CA ASP A 63 -15.27 -41.18 -6.06
C ASP A 63 -14.64 -41.00 -7.47
N LEU A 64 -13.63 -41.82 -7.78
CA LEU A 64 -12.92 -41.81 -9.07
C LEU A 64 -13.48 -42.85 -10.05
N ALA A 65 -14.13 -43.88 -9.53
CA ALA A 65 -14.81 -44.93 -10.25
C ALA A 65 -15.99 -45.43 -9.42
N GLU A 66 -16.94 -46.10 -10.07
CA GLU A 66 -18.07 -46.77 -9.44
C GLU A 66 -17.87 -48.30 -9.46
N PRO A 67 -18.52 -49.04 -8.55
CA PRO A 67 -18.47 -50.50 -8.56
C PRO A 67 -19.11 -51.07 -9.83
N GLY A 68 -18.39 -51.95 -10.52
CA GLY A 68 -18.92 -52.67 -11.68
C GLY A 68 -19.80 -53.87 -11.31
N PRO A 69 -20.37 -54.57 -12.31
CA PRO A 69 -21.26 -55.72 -12.13
C PRO A 69 -20.57 -56.97 -11.55
N SER A 70 -19.24 -56.98 -11.47
CA SER A 70 -18.46 -58.04 -10.84
C SER A 70 -17.31 -57.42 -10.04
N ALA A 71 -16.80 -58.14 -9.03
CA ALA A 71 -15.80 -57.61 -8.08
C ALA A 71 -14.53 -57.04 -8.74
N ASP A 72 -14.15 -57.56 -9.93
CA ASP A 72 -12.96 -57.13 -10.67
C ASP A 72 -13.24 -56.06 -11.74
N ARG A 73 -14.46 -55.52 -11.82
CA ARG A 73 -14.86 -54.54 -12.81
C ARG A 73 -15.17 -53.21 -12.16
N LEU A 74 -14.78 -52.14 -12.84
CA LEU A 74 -15.06 -50.75 -12.48
C LEU A 74 -15.87 -50.10 -13.59
N THR A 75 -16.82 -49.25 -13.20
CA THR A 75 -17.50 -48.30 -14.09
C THR A 75 -16.90 -46.92 -13.90
N TRP A 76 -16.70 -46.19 -14.98
CA TRP A 76 -16.33 -44.78 -14.94
C TRP A 76 -17.06 -44.04 -16.05
N ARG A 77 -17.01 -42.71 -16.02
CA ARG A 77 -17.81 -41.84 -16.90
C ARG A 77 -17.75 -42.17 -18.40
N THR A 78 -16.67 -42.80 -18.86
CA THR A 78 -16.44 -43.09 -20.28
C THR A 78 -16.34 -44.58 -20.61
N GLY A 79 -16.61 -45.48 -19.67
CA GLY A 79 -16.49 -46.91 -19.93
C GLY A 79 -16.69 -47.82 -18.72
N LEU A 80 -16.68 -49.12 -19.02
CA LEU A 80 -16.67 -50.20 -18.04
C LEU A 80 -15.54 -51.15 -18.42
N GLY A 81 -14.79 -51.61 -17.43
CA GLY A 81 -13.61 -52.43 -17.67
C GLY A 81 -12.96 -52.91 -16.39
N ASP A 82 -11.85 -53.62 -16.54
CA ASP A 82 -10.97 -53.95 -15.41
C ASP A 82 -10.06 -52.77 -15.03
N VAL A 83 -9.26 -52.96 -13.98
CA VAL A 83 -8.33 -51.95 -13.47
C VAL A 83 -7.31 -51.51 -14.54
N GLU A 84 -6.85 -52.42 -15.39
CA GLU A 84 -5.90 -52.14 -16.46
C GLU A 84 -6.51 -51.27 -17.57
N GLN A 85 -7.74 -51.60 -17.99
CA GLN A 85 -8.52 -50.81 -18.95
C GLN A 85 -8.84 -49.43 -18.38
N TRP A 86 -9.21 -49.35 -17.10
CA TRP A 86 -9.42 -48.09 -16.40
C TRP A 86 -8.14 -47.24 -16.34
N ARG A 87 -6.99 -47.84 -16.02
CA ARG A 87 -5.68 -47.15 -16.03
C ARG A 87 -5.36 -46.56 -17.40
N ALA A 88 -5.58 -47.33 -18.46
CA ALA A 88 -5.32 -46.87 -19.82
C ALA A 88 -6.20 -45.66 -20.20
N ALA A 89 -7.46 -45.65 -19.76
CA ALA A 89 -8.42 -44.58 -20.02
C ALA A 89 -8.24 -43.36 -19.08
N ARG A 90 -7.83 -43.56 -17.83
CA ARG A 90 -7.88 -42.57 -16.74
C ARG A 90 -6.59 -42.58 -15.89
N ARG A 91 -5.43 -42.43 -16.54
CA ARG A 91 -4.11 -42.54 -15.89
C ARG A 91 -3.95 -41.70 -14.60
N ALA A 92 -4.42 -40.46 -14.60
CA ALA A 92 -4.30 -39.56 -13.45
C ALA A 92 -5.16 -39.98 -12.24
N ASP A 93 -6.28 -40.67 -12.47
CA ASP A 93 -7.14 -41.15 -11.40
C ASP A 93 -6.64 -42.46 -10.83
N PHE A 94 -6.12 -43.33 -11.70
CA PHE A 94 -5.38 -44.50 -11.29
C PHE A 94 -4.21 -44.13 -10.37
N ASP A 95 -3.42 -43.13 -10.74
CA ASP A 95 -2.29 -42.68 -9.93
C ASP A 95 -2.76 -42.16 -8.55
N ARG A 96 -3.90 -41.45 -8.50
CA ARG A 96 -4.53 -41.01 -7.23
C ARG A 96 -5.02 -42.17 -6.36
N ALA A 97 -5.72 -43.14 -6.94
CA ALA A 97 -6.21 -44.31 -6.22
C ALA A 97 -5.05 -45.18 -5.69
N CYS A 98 -3.99 -45.37 -6.48
CA CYS A 98 -2.80 -46.12 -6.07
C CYS A 98 -2.07 -45.44 -4.92
N LEU A 99 -1.96 -44.10 -4.92
CA LEU A 99 -1.42 -43.37 -3.77
C LEU A 99 -2.32 -43.48 -2.53
N GLY A 100 -3.64 -43.44 -2.72
CA GLY A 100 -4.61 -43.67 -1.65
C GLY A 100 -4.43 -45.04 -0.99
N LEU A 101 -4.29 -46.09 -1.81
CA LEU A 101 -4.05 -47.46 -1.34
C LEU A 101 -2.72 -47.58 -0.58
N LEU A 102 -1.64 -47.00 -1.11
CA LEU A 102 -0.33 -47.00 -0.45
C LEU A 102 -0.35 -46.23 0.88
N ALA A 103 -1.12 -45.13 0.96
CA ALA A 103 -1.30 -44.37 2.20
C ALA A 103 -2.09 -45.18 3.24
N ALA A 104 -3.16 -45.87 2.83
CA ALA A 104 -3.95 -46.74 3.69
C ALA A 104 -3.10 -47.91 4.23
N GLY A 105 -2.30 -48.56 3.38
CA GLY A 105 -1.38 -49.62 3.78
C GLY A 105 -0.31 -49.17 4.78
N ARG A 106 0.13 -47.91 4.72
CA ARG A 106 1.07 -47.33 5.71
C ARG A 106 0.41 -47.00 7.04
N GLN A 107 -0.87 -46.63 7.05
CA GLN A 107 -1.60 -46.36 8.29
C GLN A 107 -1.85 -47.63 9.11
N GLY A 108 -2.01 -48.80 8.46
CA GLY A 108 -2.12 -50.10 9.15
C GLY A 108 -0.83 -50.60 9.80
N GLY A 109 0.34 -50.05 9.43
CA GLY A 109 1.65 -50.42 9.98
C GLY A 109 2.27 -49.41 10.94
N SER A 110 1.64 -48.25 11.18
CA SER A 110 2.24 -47.13 11.91
C SER A 110 1.70 -46.97 13.34
N SER A 111 1.83 -48.04 14.13
CA SER A 111 1.87 -47.93 15.60
C SER A 111 3.33 -47.67 16.01
N GLY A 112 3.76 -46.40 15.92
CA GLY A 112 5.05 -45.94 16.45
C GLY A 112 5.96 -45.30 15.41
N GLY A 113 5.89 -43.97 15.27
CA GLY A 113 6.76 -43.26 14.33
C GLY A 113 6.59 -41.74 14.33
N ASN A 114 6.95 -41.10 15.45
CA ASN A 114 7.50 -39.74 15.53
C ASN A 114 7.09 -38.75 14.40
N SER A 115 5.81 -38.37 14.33
CA SER A 115 5.38 -37.25 13.50
C SER A 115 5.98 -35.98 14.11
N SER A 116 7.06 -35.50 13.48
CA SER A 116 7.77 -34.30 13.92
C SER A 116 6.76 -33.16 14.08
N PRO A 117 6.63 -32.54 15.28
CA PRO A 117 5.60 -31.53 15.59
C PRO A 117 5.69 -30.28 14.69
N TRP A 118 6.73 -30.20 13.87
CA TRP A 118 6.99 -29.15 12.89
C TRP A 118 6.03 -29.20 11.68
N SER A 119 5.42 -30.34 11.36
CA SER A 119 4.52 -30.47 10.20
C SER A 119 3.17 -29.77 10.40
N THR A 120 2.69 -29.62 11.65
CA THR A 120 1.46 -28.88 11.99
C THR A 120 1.71 -27.43 12.38
N VAL A 121 2.92 -27.09 12.83
CA VAL A 121 3.28 -25.73 13.29
C VAL A 121 3.69 -24.81 12.13
N ALA A 122 4.32 -25.35 11.08
CA ALA A 122 4.80 -24.57 9.94
C ALA A 122 3.72 -23.71 9.23
N PRO A 123 2.52 -24.23 8.85
CA PRO A 123 1.52 -23.41 8.18
C PRO A 123 0.95 -22.30 9.09
N SER A 124 0.83 -22.57 10.39
CA SER A 124 0.36 -21.62 11.40
C SER A 124 1.31 -20.43 11.56
N LEU A 125 2.63 -20.69 11.54
CA LEU A 125 3.65 -19.65 11.60
C LEU A 125 3.68 -18.77 10.35
N VAL A 126 3.45 -19.35 9.17
CA VAL A 126 3.37 -18.57 7.91
C VAL A 126 2.18 -17.63 7.93
N LEU A 127 1.02 -18.09 8.43
CA LEU A 127 -0.17 -17.25 8.56
C LEU A 127 0.02 -16.11 9.57
N ALA A 128 0.66 -16.40 10.71
CA ALA A 128 0.99 -15.41 11.74
C ALA A 128 2.03 -14.38 11.24
N ALA A 129 3.03 -14.82 10.47
CA ALA A 129 4.00 -13.91 9.85
C ALA A 129 3.33 -13.00 8.81
N ALA A 130 2.45 -13.55 7.96
CA ALA A 130 1.71 -12.78 6.98
C ALA A 130 0.80 -11.73 7.62
N SER A 131 0.08 -12.08 8.69
CA SER A 131 -0.78 -11.13 9.41
C SER A 131 0.02 -10.04 10.12
N ALA A 132 1.18 -10.37 10.71
CA ALA A 132 2.07 -9.38 11.32
C ALA A 132 2.63 -8.38 10.30
N VAL A 133 3.02 -8.86 9.10
CA VAL A 133 3.51 -7.98 8.01
C VAL A 133 2.39 -7.07 7.50
N LEU A 134 1.19 -7.61 7.29
CA LEU A 134 0.02 -6.81 6.91
C LEU A 134 -0.32 -5.76 7.98
N ALA A 135 -0.34 -6.15 9.25
CA ALA A 135 -0.59 -5.24 10.36
C ALA A 135 0.46 -4.13 10.43
N ALA A 136 1.75 -4.46 10.34
CA ALA A 136 2.84 -3.47 10.31
C ALA A 136 2.71 -2.51 9.12
N TRP A 137 2.30 -3.02 7.96
CA TRP A 137 2.07 -2.21 6.76
C TRP A 137 0.88 -1.25 6.92
N PHE A 138 -0.25 -1.73 7.46
CA PHE A 138 -1.42 -0.90 7.75
C PHE A 138 -1.12 0.15 8.83
N SER A 139 -0.44 -0.24 9.92
CA SER A 139 -0.02 0.68 10.98
C SER A 139 0.94 1.75 10.47
N GLY A 140 1.91 1.39 9.61
CA GLY A 140 2.81 2.35 8.97
C GLY A 140 2.07 3.35 8.06
N ARG A 141 1.06 2.87 7.31
CA ARG A 141 0.22 3.73 6.47
C ARG A 141 -0.69 4.65 7.30
N GLN A 142 -1.26 4.17 8.39
CA GLN A 142 -2.10 4.99 9.26
C GLN A 142 -1.29 6.05 9.99
N ALA A 143 -0.10 5.69 10.51
CA ALA A 143 0.80 6.64 11.17
C ALA A 143 1.22 7.77 10.22
N THR A 144 1.60 7.43 8.98
CA THR A 144 1.98 8.44 7.98
C THR A 144 0.80 9.30 7.51
N ALA A 145 -0.42 8.74 7.43
CA ALA A 145 -1.61 9.53 7.13
C ALA A 145 -1.96 10.52 8.25
N GLY A 146 -1.81 10.13 9.52
CA GLY A 146 -2.02 11.00 10.67
C GLY A 146 -1.07 12.20 10.68
N VAL A 147 0.23 11.95 10.48
CA VAL A 147 1.25 13.00 10.41
C VAL A 147 0.94 14.03 9.32
N ARG A 148 0.52 13.58 8.13
CA ARG A 148 0.20 14.48 7.01
C ARG A 148 -1.03 15.34 7.25
N ARG A 149 -2.05 14.79 7.92
CA ARG A 149 -3.23 15.58 8.31
C ARG A 149 -2.83 16.66 9.31
N ALA A 150 -2.06 16.29 10.35
CA ALA A 150 -1.56 17.24 11.33
C ALA A 150 -0.69 18.34 10.70
N GLU A 151 0.19 17.99 9.77
CA GLU A 151 1.02 18.95 9.03
C GLU A 151 0.17 19.90 8.17
N ALA A 152 -0.81 19.37 7.42
CA ALA A 152 -1.75 20.18 6.65
C ALA A 152 -2.56 21.13 7.55
N ASP A 153 -3.05 20.65 8.69
CA ASP A 153 -3.82 21.46 9.64
C ASP A 153 -2.95 22.54 10.31
N SER A 154 -1.67 22.26 10.55
CA SER A 154 -0.71 23.25 11.03
C SER A 154 -0.50 24.39 10.03
N LEU A 155 -0.35 24.08 8.73
CA LEU A 155 -0.26 25.08 7.65
C LEU A 155 -1.52 25.93 7.56
N ARG A 156 -2.70 25.30 7.60
CA ARG A 156 -3.98 26.02 7.58
C ARG A 156 -4.12 26.96 8.77
N THR A 157 -3.64 26.54 9.94
CA THR A 157 -3.71 27.34 11.16
C THR A 157 -2.80 28.56 11.05
N ALA A 158 -1.53 28.36 10.69
CA ALA A 158 -0.58 29.45 10.47
C ALA A 158 -1.07 30.43 9.38
N GLY A 159 -1.61 29.91 8.27
CA GLY A 159 -2.17 30.74 7.20
C GLY A 159 -3.36 31.60 7.64
N ARG A 160 -4.27 31.04 8.46
CA ARG A 160 -5.40 31.79 9.03
C ARG A 160 -4.96 32.84 10.05
N GLU A 161 -3.97 32.52 10.89
CA GLU A 161 -3.42 33.45 11.88
C GLU A 161 -2.76 34.64 11.19
N TYR A 162 -1.90 34.39 10.19
CA TYR A 162 -1.28 35.44 9.39
C TYR A 162 -2.34 36.32 8.71
N ARG A 163 -3.33 35.72 8.04
CA ARG A 163 -4.40 36.48 7.38
C ARG A 163 -5.16 37.37 8.38
N ARG A 164 -5.52 36.84 9.56
CA ARG A 164 -6.23 37.61 10.60
C ARG A 164 -5.40 38.79 11.11
N ALA A 165 -4.11 38.57 11.38
CA ALA A 165 -3.21 39.62 11.82
C ALA A 165 -3.05 40.70 10.74
N ALA A 166 -2.84 40.29 9.49
CA ALA A 166 -2.69 41.19 8.36
C ALA A 166 -3.97 42.01 8.09
N GLU A 167 -5.15 41.40 8.17
CA GLU A 167 -6.44 42.11 8.07
C GLU A 167 -6.64 43.10 9.22
N ALA A 168 -6.22 42.76 10.44
CA ALA A 168 -6.27 43.68 11.58
C ALA A 168 -5.38 44.90 11.35
N LEU A 169 -4.13 44.68 10.92
CA LEU A 169 -3.20 45.75 10.56
C LEU A 169 -3.75 46.63 9.44
N LEU A 170 -4.34 46.04 8.39
CA LEU A 170 -4.94 46.81 7.30
C LEU A 170 -6.13 47.67 7.79
N ARG A 171 -6.97 47.16 8.69
CA ARG A 171 -8.06 47.95 9.30
C ARG A 171 -7.53 49.09 10.16
N GLU A 172 -6.49 48.85 10.94
CA GLU A 172 -5.84 49.89 11.73
C GLU A 172 -5.21 50.96 10.85
N LEU A 173 -4.47 50.57 9.80
CA LEU A 173 -3.91 51.49 8.82
C LEU A 173 -4.98 52.33 8.12
N GLU A 174 -6.14 51.74 7.82
CA GLU A 174 -7.27 52.42 7.19
C GLU A 174 -7.85 53.52 8.10
N GLN A 175 -7.97 53.24 9.40
CA GLN A 175 -8.50 54.15 10.42
C GLN A 175 -7.46 55.14 11.00
N ALA A 176 -6.17 54.80 10.92
CA ALA A 176 -5.09 55.56 11.54
C ALA A 176 -4.99 56.98 10.96
N ARG A 177 -4.90 57.97 11.86
CA ARG A 177 -4.55 59.35 11.50
C ARG A 177 -3.05 59.44 11.17
N PRO A 178 -2.64 60.38 10.30
CA PRO A 178 -1.23 60.59 10.00
C PRO A 178 -0.43 60.85 11.29
N GLY A 179 0.63 60.07 11.54
CA GLY A 179 1.64 60.40 12.56
C GLY A 179 2.08 59.27 13.49
N LEU A 180 1.32 58.19 13.64
CA LEU A 180 1.75 57.02 14.42
C LEU A 180 1.55 55.74 13.59
N PRO A 181 2.62 55.00 13.25
CA PRO A 181 2.48 53.72 12.59
C PRO A 181 1.80 52.71 13.53
N PRO A 182 0.84 51.90 13.05
CA PRO A 182 0.30 50.80 13.85
C PRO A 182 1.37 49.75 14.12
N ASP A 183 1.16 48.99 15.18
CA ASP A 183 2.05 47.90 15.58
C ASP A 183 1.95 46.74 14.56
N ASP A 184 3.08 46.30 14.03
CA ASP A 184 3.19 45.20 13.06
C ASP A 184 3.78 43.91 13.65
N ASP A 185 4.06 43.87 14.96
CA ASP A 185 4.73 42.75 15.63
C ASP A 185 3.97 41.42 15.43
N GLU A 186 2.64 41.41 15.58
CA GLU A 186 1.82 40.21 15.40
C GLU A 186 1.76 39.73 13.94
N VAL A 187 1.79 40.66 12.98
CA VAL A 187 1.86 40.31 11.55
C VAL A 187 3.21 39.67 11.23
N ARG A 188 4.30 40.26 11.70
CA ARG A 188 5.66 39.74 11.49
C ARG A 188 5.88 38.39 12.17
N LYS A 189 5.37 38.21 13.39
CA LYS A 189 5.42 36.92 14.10
C LYS A 189 4.65 35.82 13.36
N SER A 190 3.41 36.09 12.96
CA SER A 190 2.59 35.11 12.23
C SER A 190 3.12 34.84 10.81
N GLN A 191 3.74 35.83 10.16
CA GLN A 191 4.44 35.66 8.90
C GLN A 191 5.62 34.69 9.03
N LEU A 192 6.49 34.90 10.03
CA LEU A 192 7.64 34.03 10.28
C LEU A 192 7.21 32.59 10.57
N GLU A 193 6.15 32.41 11.35
CA GLU A 193 5.59 31.07 11.60
C GLU A 193 5.11 30.41 10.30
N LEU A 194 4.36 31.13 9.45
CA LEU A 194 3.91 30.60 8.16
C LEU A 194 5.08 30.26 7.24
N VAL A 195 6.09 31.12 7.14
CA VAL A 195 7.32 30.89 6.37
C VAL A 195 8.06 29.64 6.87
N ASN A 196 8.23 29.49 8.18
CA ASN A 196 8.87 28.32 8.78
C ASN A 196 8.12 27.02 8.44
N ARG A 197 6.78 27.02 8.49
CA ARG A 197 5.96 25.86 8.11
C ARG A 197 6.08 25.52 6.63
N LEU A 198 6.05 26.53 5.75
CA LEU A 198 6.23 26.34 4.31
C LEU A 198 7.62 25.79 3.97
N ASN A 199 8.67 26.29 4.64
CA ASN A 199 10.03 25.80 4.46
C ASN A 199 10.19 24.36 4.95
N ALA A 200 9.60 24.00 6.09
CA ALA A 200 9.60 22.61 6.57
C ALA A 200 8.97 21.65 5.54
N VAL A 201 7.87 22.06 4.91
CA VAL A 201 7.21 21.27 3.85
C VAL A 201 8.07 21.19 2.59
N ALA A 202 8.74 22.27 2.21
CA ALA A 202 9.67 22.29 1.08
C ALA A 202 10.87 21.35 1.30
N ASP A 203 11.43 21.32 2.52
CA ASP A 203 12.55 20.48 2.89
C ASP A 203 12.18 19.00 2.92
N ALA A 204 10.99 18.68 3.43
CA ALA A 204 10.43 17.33 3.39
C ALA A 204 10.14 16.86 1.95
N ARG A 205 9.95 17.79 1.00
CA ARG A 205 9.50 17.52 -0.37
C ARG A 205 10.33 18.25 -1.40
N ARG A 206 11.60 17.87 -1.52
CA ARG A 206 12.65 18.55 -2.30
C ARG A 206 12.36 18.84 -3.79
N GLY A 207 11.31 18.27 -4.39
CA GLY A 207 10.91 18.55 -5.79
C GLY A 207 9.65 19.42 -5.93
N TRP A 208 9.08 19.89 -4.82
CA TRP A 208 7.88 20.70 -4.83
C TRP A 208 8.22 22.18 -4.60
N GLU A 209 8.25 22.95 -5.69
CA GLU A 209 8.69 24.35 -5.65
C GLU A 209 7.64 25.32 -5.09
N LEU A 210 6.36 24.93 -5.03
CA LEU A 210 5.30 25.85 -4.62
C LEU A 210 5.51 26.40 -3.20
N PRO A 211 5.74 25.59 -2.15
CA PRO A 211 5.96 26.12 -0.80
C PRO A 211 7.18 27.06 -0.70
N ARG A 212 8.26 26.75 -1.44
CA ARG A 212 9.47 27.58 -1.48
C ARG A 212 9.23 28.93 -2.17
N ARG A 213 8.46 28.94 -3.26
CA ARG A 213 8.06 30.20 -3.93
C ARG A 213 7.17 31.04 -3.02
N LEU A 214 6.23 30.42 -2.30
CA LEU A 214 5.34 31.11 -1.36
C LEU A 214 6.11 31.71 -0.18
N SER A 215 7.05 30.97 0.42
CA SER A 215 7.87 31.49 1.51
C SER A 215 8.73 32.66 1.04
N ALA A 216 9.39 32.53 -0.12
CA ALA A 216 10.16 33.64 -0.71
C ALA A 216 9.29 34.86 -1.05
N ALA A 217 8.07 34.66 -1.56
CA ALA A 217 7.15 35.76 -1.86
C ALA A 217 6.70 36.49 -0.59
N LEU A 218 6.43 35.76 0.49
CA LEU A 218 6.14 36.31 1.81
C LEU A 218 7.31 37.15 2.34
N ASP A 219 8.54 36.64 2.27
CA ASP A 219 9.74 37.36 2.74
C ASP A 219 10.01 38.64 1.93
N GLN A 220 9.78 38.61 0.61
CA GLN A 220 10.04 39.75 -0.28
C GLN A 220 8.95 40.83 -0.22
N ASN A 221 7.71 40.45 0.09
CA ASN A 221 6.58 41.37 0.15
C ASN A 221 5.74 41.16 1.42
N PRO A 222 6.27 41.48 2.63
CA PRO A 222 5.45 41.50 3.83
C PRO A 222 4.27 42.45 3.66
N VAL A 223 3.09 42.08 4.16
CA VAL A 223 1.99 43.03 4.30
C VAL A 223 2.44 44.17 5.21
N GLY A 224 2.29 45.41 4.73
CA GLY A 224 2.75 46.61 5.45
C GLY A 224 4.17 47.07 5.12
N SER A 225 4.99 46.28 4.41
CA SER A 225 6.34 46.70 4.00
C SER A 225 6.33 47.80 2.93
N ARG A 226 5.27 47.84 2.11
CA ARG A 226 5.05 48.95 1.18
C ARG A 226 4.44 50.11 1.95
N ALA A 227 5.12 51.24 1.93
CA ALA A 227 4.60 52.49 2.48
C ALA A 227 3.17 52.73 1.96
N VAL A 228 2.22 52.90 2.88
CA VAL A 228 0.87 53.35 2.52
C VAL A 228 1.02 54.62 1.67
N PRO A 229 0.40 54.70 0.48
CA PRO A 229 0.54 55.86 -0.39
C PRO A 229 0.32 57.15 0.41
N ALA A 230 1.38 57.96 0.50
CA ALA A 230 1.31 59.23 1.21
C ALA A 230 0.49 60.22 0.38
N GLY A 231 -0.53 60.84 0.99
CA GLY A 231 -1.33 61.86 0.33
C GLY A 231 -2.80 61.85 0.73
N ARG A 232 -3.55 62.85 0.26
CA ARG A 232 -5.00 62.99 0.46
C ARG A 232 -5.84 62.28 -0.60
N ASP A 233 -5.22 61.57 -1.55
CA ASP A 233 -5.93 60.88 -2.63
C ASP A 233 -6.64 59.63 -2.08
N PRO A 234 -7.98 59.67 -1.89
CA PRO A 234 -8.71 58.58 -1.27
C PRO A 234 -8.85 57.39 -2.22
N GLU A 235 -8.87 57.62 -3.54
CA GLU A 235 -9.05 56.56 -4.55
C GLU A 235 -7.81 55.68 -4.60
N ARG A 236 -6.62 56.28 -4.73
CA ARG A 236 -5.35 55.54 -4.74
C ARG A 236 -5.11 54.77 -3.44
N ARG A 237 -5.55 55.31 -2.31
CA ARG A 237 -5.47 54.63 -1.01
C ARG A 237 -6.44 53.44 -0.94
N ALA A 238 -7.67 53.60 -1.42
CA ALA A 238 -8.65 52.52 -1.49
C ALA A 238 -8.18 51.39 -2.44
N GLU A 239 -7.64 51.73 -3.61
CA GLU A 239 -7.04 50.77 -4.55
C GLU A 239 -5.89 49.98 -3.91
N TRP A 240 -5.03 50.66 -3.15
CA TRP A 240 -3.94 50.00 -2.44
C TRP A 240 -4.46 48.98 -1.41
N PHE A 241 -5.44 49.37 -0.58
CA PHE A 241 -6.06 48.45 0.39
C PHE A 241 -6.77 47.27 -0.30
N GLY A 242 -7.45 47.53 -1.42
CA GLY A 242 -8.04 46.49 -2.26
C GLY A 242 -6.99 45.48 -2.73
N GLY A 243 -5.91 45.96 -3.33
CA GLY A 243 -4.81 45.11 -3.80
C GLY A 243 -4.14 44.28 -2.68
N GLN A 244 -4.00 44.82 -1.47
CA GLN A 244 -3.49 44.05 -0.32
C GLN A 244 -4.44 42.93 0.10
N ARG A 245 -5.76 43.18 0.11
CA ARG A 245 -6.79 42.18 0.45
C ARG A 245 -6.87 41.08 -0.61
N ASP A 246 -6.74 41.44 -1.88
CA ASP A 246 -6.71 40.48 -2.98
C ASP A 246 -5.47 39.58 -2.89
N ALA A 247 -4.30 40.17 -2.65
CA ALA A 247 -3.05 39.41 -2.45
C ALA A 247 -3.14 38.45 -1.25
N LEU A 248 -3.73 38.88 -0.13
CA LEU A 248 -3.98 38.02 1.03
C LEU A 248 -4.93 36.86 0.71
N SER A 249 -5.96 37.11 -0.09
CA SER A 249 -6.93 36.08 -0.50
C SER A 249 -6.30 35.06 -1.45
N GLN A 250 -5.46 35.52 -2.38
CA GLN A 250 -4.68 34.65 -3.25
C GLN A 250 -3.70 33.79 -2.44
N LEU A 251 -2.93 34.39 -1.53
CA LEU A 251 -2.01 33.65 -0.66
C LEU A 251 -2.75 32.59 0.16
N ALA A 252 -3.90 32.93 0.75
CA ALA A 252 -4.70 31.97 1.52
C ALA A 252 -5.14 30.77 0.66
N THR A 253 -5.49 31.01 -0.60
CA THR A 253 -5.84 29.97 -1.58
C THR A 253 -4.63 29.08 -1.89
N GLU A 254 -3.46 29.68 -2.13
CA GLU A 254 -2.24 28.95 -2.45
C GLU A 254 -1.73 28.12 -1.24
N VAL A 255 -1.84 28.66 -0.01
CA VAL A 255 -1.54 27.91 1.21
C VAL A 255 -2.51 26.73 1.40
N GLU A 256 -3.81 26.91 1.12
CA GLU A 256 -4.76 25.80 1.17
C GLU A 256 -4.46 24.73 0.11
N GLN A 257 -4.03 25.12 -1.10
CA GLN A 257 -3.56 24.16 -2.12
C GLN A 257 -2.36 23.35 -1.62
N VAL A 258 -1.40 24.00 -0.95
CA VAL A 258 -0.28 23.29 -0.31
C VAL A 258 -0.79 22.35 0.79
N ALA A 259 -1.65 22.81 1.70
CA ALA A 259 -2.19 21.97 2.76
C ALA A 259 -2.93 20.74 2.21
N GLN A 260 -3.77 20.91 1.18
CA GLN A 260 -4.47 19.81 0.51
C GLN A 260 -3.49 18.85 -0.16
N ALA A 261 -2.48 19.34 -0.86
CA ALA A 261 -1.49 18.48 -1.49
C ALA A 261 -0.64 17.74 -0.43
N VAL A 262 -0.32 18.34 0.71
CA VAL A 262 0.33 17.65 1.85
C VAL A 262 -0.53 16.49 2.34
N GLN A 263 -1.84 16.73 2.51
CA GLN A 263 -2.81 15.75 2.98
C GLN A 263 -3.01 14.57 2.00
N HIS A 264 -3.02 14.80 0.68
CA HIS A 264 -3.43 13.80 -0.33
C HIS A 264 -2.30 13.09 -1.08
N SER A 265 -1.06 13.55 -0.96
CA SER A 265 0.14 13.05 -1.67
C SER A 265 0.57 11.61 -1.33
N GLY A 266 -0.28 10.82 -0.66
CA GLY A 266 -0.07 9.39 -0.45
C GLY A 266 -0.60 8.48 -1.53
N LEU A 267 -1.41 9.02 -2.45
CA LEU A 267 -2.12 8.17 -3.41
C LEU A 267 -1.34 7.91 -4.70
N LEU A 268 -0.38 8.76 -5.08
CA LEU A 268 0.46 8.54 -6.27
C LEU A 268 1.86 9.16 -6.08
N PRO A 269 2.93 8.35 -6.01
CA PRO A 269 4.29 8.88 -6.09
C PRO A 269 4.56 9.40 -7.50
N GLY A 270 4.92 10.67 -7.64
CA GLY A 270 5.56 11.21 -8.85
C GLY A 270 4.67 11.95 -9.84
N ARG A 271 3.36 12.10 -9.60
CA ARG A 271 2.53 12.99 -10.45
C ARG A 271 2.29 14.31 -9.71
N PRO A 272 2.88 15.44 -10.14
CA PRO A 272 2.42 16.73 -9.66
C PRO A 272 0.92 16.85 -10.00
N PRO A 273 0.10 17.44 -9.11
CA PRO A 273 -1.32 17.63 -9.40
C PRO A 273 -1.45 18.37 -10.74
N ALA A 274 -2.21 17.77 -11.67
CA ALA A 274 -2.48 18.37 -12.96
C ALA A 274 -3.28 19.65 -12.73
N GLY A 275 -2.64 20.81 -12.88
CA GLY A 275 -3.31 22.09 -12.67
C GLY A 275 -2.40 23.30 -12.43
N VAL A 276 -1.10 23.14 -12.20
CA VAL A 276 -0.20 24.27 -11.94
C VAL A 276 0.74 24.48 -13.12
N ARG A 277 0.32 25.35 -14.05
CA ARG A 277 1.23 26.11 -14.91
C ARG A 277 1.26 27.54 -14.40
#